data_AF-A0A814RS51-F1
#
_entry.id   AF-A0A814RS51-F1
#
_cell.length_a   1.000
_cell.length_b   1.000
_cell.length_c   1.000
_cell.angle_alpha   90.00
_cell.angle_beta   90.00
_cell.angle_gamma   90.00
#
_symmetry.space_group_name_H-M   'P 1'
#
loop_
_entity.id
_entity.type
_entity.pdbx_description
1 polymer ?
#
loop_
_entity_poly.entity_id
_entity_poly.type
_entity_poly.pdbx_seq_one_letter_code
_entity_poly.pdbx_strand_id
1 'polypeptide(L)'
;MKGYNIVGDGTPAALLPILTGYGEAELPESRRGHVGAETVDRFPWIWNQFRDNGYVTQWAEDMQYVGTFQYRLKGFRDPPVDHYGRPFYLFAEPMKTSKPLCFGSITRLQAMFT
;
A
#
# COMPACT_ATOMS: atom_id res chain seq x y z
N MET A 1 -26.57 4.91 -11.30
CA MET A 1 -25.62 4.08 -10.53
C MET A 1 -26.33 2.76 -10.20
N LYS A 2 -26.04 1.67 -10.92
CA LYS A 2 -26.73 0.36 -10.76
C LYS A 2 -25.75 -0.83 -10.78
N GLY A 3 -24.67 -0.72 -10.03
CA GLY A 3 -23.64 -1.77 -10.00
C GLY A 3 -22.51 -1.56 -9.00
N TYR A 4 -22.64 -0.60 -8.09
CA TYR A 4 -21.68 -0.40 -7.00
C TYR A 4 -22.28 -0.98 -5.74
N ASN A 5 -21.57 -1.94 -5.13
CA ASN A 5 -21.95 -2.55 -3.87
C ASN A 5 -20.94 -2.15 -2.80
N ILE A 6 -21.43 -1.94 -1.58
CA ILE A 6 -20.59 -1.80 -0.40
C ILE A 6 -20.24 -3.21 0.06
N VAL A 7 -18.96 -3.55 -0.02
CA VAL A 7 -18.43 -4.88 0.30
C VAL A 7 -17.92 -4.98 1.74
N GLY A 8 -17.75 -3.85 2.42
CA GLY A 8 -17.41 -3.78 3.83
C GLY A 8 -17.17 -2.34 4.30
N ASP A 9 -16.90 -2.20 5.60
CA ASP A 9 -16.65 -0.92 6.24
C ASP A 9 -15.15 -0.60 6.32
N GLY A 10 -14.80 0.63 5.96
CA GLY A 10 -13.43 1.12 5.89
C GLY A 10 -12.67 0.75 4.60
N THR A 11 -11.52 1.43 4.42
CA THR A 11 -10.71 1.35 3.21
C THR A 11 -10.20 -0.06 2.87
N PRO A 12 -9.66 -0.85 3.82
CA PRO A 12 -9.18 -2.20 3.50
C PRO A 12 -10.30 -3.11 3.00
N ALA A 13 -11.46 -3.07 3.65
CA ALA A 13 -12.60 -3.92 3.28
C ALA A 13 -13.17 -3.54 1.90
N ALA A 14 -13.06 -2.28 1.49
CA ALA A 14 -13.42 -1.81 0.16
C ALA A 14 -12.40 -2.19 -0.92
N LEU A 15 -11.09 -2.09 -0.62
CA LEU A 15 -10.03 -2.27 -1.61
C LEU A 15 -9.57 -3.72 -1.78
N LEU A 16 -9.62 -4.56 -0.73
CA LEU A 16 -9.19 -5.96 -0.83
C LEU A 16 -9.96 -6.73 -1.92
N PRO A 17 -11.30 -6.65 -2.02
CA PRO A 17 -12.04 -7.35 -3.08
C PRO A 17 -11.66 -6.88 -4.48
N ILE A 18 -11.36 -5.58 -4.65
CA ILE A 18 -10.95 -5.01 -5.94
C ILE A 18 -9.56 -5.50 -6.33
N LEU A 19 -8.64 -5.55 -5.37
CA LEU A 19 -7.22 -5.80 -5.61
C LEU A 19 -6.82 -7.26 -5.50
N THR A 20 -7.66 -8.11 -4.92
CA THR A 20 -7.38 -9.54 -4.72
C THR A 20 -8.48 -10.46 -5.25
N GLY A 21 -9.69 -9.93 -5.48
CA GLY A 21 -10.87 -10.74 -5.78
C GLY A 21 -11.56 -11.33 -4.54
N TYR A 22 -11.02 -11.13 -3.34
CA TYR A 22 -11.51 -11.74 -2.10
C TYR A 22 -11.83 -10.70 -1.02
N GLY A 23 -12.83 -11.02 -0.17
CA GLY A 23 -13.09 -10.28 1.06
C GLY A 23 -12.00 -10.51 2.11
N GLU A 24 -11.88 -9.59 3.07
CA GLU A 24 -10.84 -9.66 4.12
C GLU A 24 -10.89 -10.99 4.90
N ALA A 25 -12.08 -11.52 5.15
CA ALA A 25 -12.28 -12.76 5.91
C ALA A 25 -11.87 -14.03 5.14
N GLU A 26 -11.72 -13.95 3.82
CA GLU A 26 -11.31 -15.06 2.96
C GLU A 26 -9.79 -15.11 2.76
N LEU A 27 -9.09 -14.03 3.14
CA LEU A 27 -7.65 -13.90 3.01
C LEU A 27 -6.94 -14.40 4.29
N PRO A 28 -5.64 -14.75 4.20
CA PRO A 28 -4.84 -15.07 5.38
C PRO A 28 -4.92 -13.97 6.44
N GLU A 29 -4.98 -14.37 7.72
CA GLU A 29 -5.01 -13.42 8.83
C GLU A 29 -3.78 -12.52 8.79
N SER A 30 -4.01 -11.20 8.73
CA SER A 30 -2.95 -10.19 8.68
C SER A 30 -3.21 -9.01 9.60
N ARG A 31 -4.32 -9.02 10.35
CA ARG A 31 -4.69 -7.93 11.26
C ARG A 31 -3.71 -7.88 12.43
N ARG A 32 -3.31 -6.66 12.79
CA ARG A 32 -2.45 -6.44 13.96
C ARG A 32 -3.18 -6.87 15.23
N GLY A 33 -2.43 -7.47 16.16
CA GLY A 33 -2.97 -7.96 17.43
C GLY A 33 -3.63 -9.34 17.38
N HIS A 34 -3.73 -9.97 16.20
CA HIS A 34 -4.22 -11.34 16.06
C HIS A 34 -3.07 -12.35 16.12
N VAL A 35 -3.29 -13.45 16.84
CA VAL A 35 -2.32 -14.55 16.97
C VAL A 35 -2.11 -15.20 15.61
N GLY A 36 -0.85 -15.39 15.21
CA GLY A 36 -0.50 -16.01 13.93
C GLY A 36 -0.69 -15.11 12.71
N ALA A 37 -1.03 -13.83 12.87
CA ALA A 37 -1.15 -12.91 11.74
C ALA A 37 0.16 -12.79 10.96
N GLU A 38 0.10 -12.84 9.63
CA GLU A 38 1.24 -12.66 8.73
C GLU A 38 1.17 -11.30 8.01
N THR A 39 2.21 -10.97 7.25
CA THR A 39 2.19 -9.82 6.34
C THR A 39 1.28 -10.10 5.15
N VAL A 40 0.85 -9.04 4.46
CA VAL A 40 -0.09 -9.19 3.32
C VAL A 40 0.60 -9.62 2.02
N ASP A 41 1.90 -9.96 2.06
CA ASP A 41 2.68 -10.35 0.89
C ASP A 41 2.13 -11.61 0.19
N ARG A 42 1.44 -12.48 0.95
CA ARG A 42 0.88 -13.74 0.44
C ARG A 42 -0.52 -13.60 -0.19
N PHE A 43 -1.08 -12.41 -0.22
CA PHE A 43 -2.41 -12.21 -0.80
C PHE A 43 -2.33 -12.34 -2.33
N PRO A 44 -3.42 -12.78 -3.00
CA PRO A 44 -3.46 -12.97 -4.44
C PRO A 44 -3.66 -11.63 -5.17
N TRP A 45 -2.71 -10.71 -5.01
CA TRP A 45 -2.81 -9.36 -5.55
C TRP A 45 -2.85 -9.35 -7.08
N ILE A 46 -3.73 -8.52 -7.64
CA ILE A 46 -3.92 -8.36 -9.08
C ILE A 46 -2.67 -7.83 -9.78
N TRP A 47 -1.86 -7.00 -9.09
CA TRP A 47 -0.62 -6.49 -9.66
C TRP A 47 0.43 -7.60 -9.88
N ASN A 48 0.38 -8.73 -9.18
CA ASN A 48 1.23 -9.87 -9.52
C ASN A 48 0.92 -10.38 -10.93
N GLN A 49 -0.37 -10.47 -11.30
CA GLN A 49 -0.78 -10.87 -12.64
C GLN A 49 -0.37 -9.83 -13.69
N PHE A 50 -0.49 -8.54 -13.38
CA PHE A 50 -0.01 -7.48 -14.28
C PHE A 50 1.51 -7.57 -14.49
N ARG A 51 2.29 -7.73 -13.43
CA ARG A 51 3.74 -7.91 -13.52
C ARG A 51 4.12 -9.13 -14.36
N ASP A 52 3.47 -10.27 -14.12
CA ASP A 52 3.75 -11.52 -14.83
C ASP A 52 3.39 -11.42 -16.33
N ASN A 53 2.49 -10.51 -16.71
CA ASN A 53 2.16 -10.18 -18.10
C ASN A 53 3.02 -9.03 -18.68
N GLY A 54 4.09 -8.62 -18.00
CA GLY A 54 5.04 -7.62 -18.49
C GLY A 54 4.64 -6.16 -18.30
N TYR A 55 3.62 -5.88 -17.48
CA TYR A 55 3.24 -4.51 -17.12
C TYR A 55 4.11 -3.97 -15.98
N VAL A 56 4.47 -2.69 -16.06
CA VAL A 56 5.05 -1.96 -14.94
C VAL A 56 3.95 -1.62 -13.94
N THR A 57 4.18 -1.93 -12.66
CA THR A 57 3.20 -1.79 -11.58
C THR A 57 3.62 -0.72 -10.58
N GLN A 58 2.64 0.00 -10.03
CA GLN A 58 2.86 1.05 -9.04
C GLN A 58 1.77 1.03 -7.97
N TRP A 59 2.17 1.30 -6.72
CA TRP A 59 1.28 1.50 -5.58
C TRP A 59 1.85 2.62 -4.72
N ALA A 60 1.07 3.68 -4.59
CA ALA A 60 1.43 4.85 -3.82
C ALA A 60 0.17 5.41 -3.15
N GLU A 61 0.31 5.77 -1.88
CA GLU A 61 -0.74 6.37 -1.07
C GLU A 61 -0.16 7.63 -0.42
N ASP A 62 -1.01 8.55 0.02
CA ASP A 62 -0.64 9.57 0.99
C ASP A 62 -0.88 9.06 2.43
N MET A 63 -0.54 9.86 3.43
CA MET A 63 -0.72 9.58 4.86
C MET A 63 -0.16 8.21 5.28
N GLN A 64 1.13 7.97 5.06
CA GLN A 64 1.78 6.67 5.29
C GLN A 64 1.65 6.14 6.72
N TYR A 65 1.42 7.00 7.70
CA TYR A 65 1.18 6.61 9.10
C TYR A 65 -0.16 5.87 9.29
N VAL A 66 -1.16 6.09 8.41
CA VAL A 66 -2.46 5.41 8.37
C VAL A 66 -2.70 4.66 7.06
N GLY A 67 -1.61 4.27 6.37
CA GLY A 67 -1.69 3.61 5.07
C GLY A 67 -2.62 2.39 5.08
N THR A 68 -3.39 2.25 3.99
CA THR A 68 -4.48 1.27 3.84
C THR A 68 -4.13 -0.12 4.37
N PHE A 69 -2.99 -0.69 3.98
CA PHE A 69 -2.59 -2.05 4.37
C PHE A 69 -1.59 -2.07 5.51
N GLN A 70 -1.13 -0.92 6.00
CA GLN A 70 -0.07 -0.82 7.00
C GLN A 70 -0.60 -0.43 8.38
N TYR A 71 -1.75 0.22 8.46
CA TYR A 71 -2.34 0.66 9.72
C TYR A 71 -2.98 -0.51 10.49
N ARG A 72 -4.04 -1.12 9.94
CA ARG A 72 -4.80 -2.18 10.62
C ARG A 72 -4.24 -3.58 10.35
N LEU A 73 -3.56 -3.77 9.22
CA LEU A 73 -2.89 -5.01 8.85
C LEU A 73 -1.37 -4.89 9.10
N LYS A 74 -0.65 -6.01 9.04
CA LYS A 74 0.81 -6.07 9.21
C LYS A 74 1.60 -5.43 8.05
N GLY A 75 0.93 -5.05 6.96
CA GLY A 75 1.56 -4.44 5.80
C GLY A 75 2.38 -5.42 4.98
N PHE A 76 3.13 -4.85 4.03
CA PHE A 76 4.05 -5.57 3.16
C PHE A 76 5.41 -5.66 3.82
N ARG A 77 6.06 -6.83 3.74
CA ARG A 77 7.47 -7.00 4.06
C ARG A 77 8.33 -6.62 2.86
N ASP A 78 7.94 -7.11 1.69
CA ASP A 78 8.68 -6.98 0.45
C ASP A 78 7.95 -5.96 -0.47
N PRO A 79 8.64 -5.16 -1.30
CA PRO A 79 7.97 -4.23 -2.21
C PRO A 79 6.99 -4.97 -3.13
N PRO A 80 5.68 -4.65 -3.11
CA PRO A 80 4.68 -5.46 -3.80
C PRO A 80 4.61 -5.21 -5.31
N VAL A 81 5.24 -4.13 -5.78
CA VAL A 81 5.14 -3.55 -7.13
C VAL A 81 6.48 -2.93 -7.53
N ASP A 82 6.67 -2.68 -8.83
CA ASP A 82 7.93 -2.13 -9.37
C ASP A 82 8.24 -0.73 -8.81
N HIS A 83 7.21 0.11 -8.68
CA HIS A 83 7.32 1.44 -8.08
C HIS A 83 6.49 1.49 -6.80
N TYR A 84 7.11 1.14 -5.67
CA TYR A 84 6.46 1.21 -4.37
C TYR A 84 6.70 2.59 -3.73
N GLY A 85 5.66 3.42 -3.65
CA GLY A 85 5.81 4.81 -3.19
C GLY A 85 6.06 4.96 -1.69
N ARG A 86 5.76 3.94 -0.88
CA ARG A 86 5.79 4.05 0.60
C ARG A 86 7.13 4.52 1.18
N PRO A 87 8.31 3.98 0.80
CA PRO A 87 9.58 4.43 1.33
C PRO A 87 9.79 5.95 1.16
N PHE A 88 9.48 6.46 -0.04
CA PHE A 88 9.56 7.90 -0.32
C PHE A 88 8.63 8.71 0.58
N TYR A 89 7.35 8.34 0.70
CA TYR A 89 6.40 9.12 1.49
C TYR A 89 6.67 9.02 3.01
N LEU A 90 7.18 7.89 3.51
CA LEU A 90 7.63 7.77 4.91
C LEU A 90 8.75 8.76 5.23
N PHE A 91 9.65 8.99 4.28
CA PHE A 91 10.70 9.99 4.39
C PHE A 91 10.16 11.41 4.25
N ALA A 92 9.29 11.64 3.27
CA ALA A 92 8.82 12.96 2.87
C ALA A 92 7.80 13.60 3.81
N GLU A 93 6.82 12.83 4.31
CA GLU A 93 5.70 13.37 5.10
C GLU A 93 6.11 14.09 6.40
N PRO A 94 7.11 13.59 7.17
CA PRO A 94 7.58 14.30 8.36
C PRO A 94 8.33 15.61 8.05
N MET A 95 8.79 15.79 6.81
CA MET A 95 9.63 16.93 6.45
C MET A 95 8.78 18.19 6.21
N LYS A 96 8.86 19.13 7.16
CA LYS A 96 8.31 20.47 7.02
C LYS A 96 9.10 21.23 5.93
N THR A 97 8.47 21.51 4.80
CA THR A 97 9.12 22.14 3.65
C THR A 97 9.49 23.60 3.92
N SER A 98 10.76 23.99 3.69
CA SER A 98 11.20 25.40 3.71
C SER A 98 11.55 25.95 2.32
N LYS A 99 11.85 25.08 1.34
CA LYS A 99 12.16 25.46 -0.05
C LYS A 99 11.43 24.57 -1.06
N PRO A 100 10.98 25.10 -2.21
CA PRO A 100 10.40 24.30 -3.29
C PRO A 100 11.35 23.19 -3.75
N LEU A 101 10.79 22.03 -4.12
CA LEU A 101 11.50 20.88 -4.69
C LEU A 101 12.50 20.15 -3.76
N CYS A 102 12.65 20.58 -2.51
CA CYS A 102 13.52 19.96 -1.53
C CYS A 102 12.75 19.40 -0.35
N PHE A 103 13.30 18.36 0.27
CA PHE A 103 12.96 17.92 1.60
C PHE A 103 14.20 18.07 2.49
N GLY A 104 14.21 19.10 3.34
CA GLY A 104 15.42 19.50 4.05
C GLY A 104 16.55 19.89 3.09
N SER A 105 17.69 19.21 3.17
CA SER A 105 18.87 19.41 2.32
C SER A 105 18.90 18.54 1.07
N ILE A 106 17.97 17.59 0.90
CA ILE A 106 17.95 16.69 -0.25
C ILE A 106 16.85 17.06 -1.24
N THR A 107 17.10 16.79 -2.53
CA THR A 107 16.10 17.01 -3.58
C THR A 107 15.04 15.92 -3.56
N ARG A 108 13.82 16.23 -4.02
CA ARG A 108 12.74 15.23 -4.17
C ARG A 108 13.15 14.03 -5.01
N LEU A 109 13.98 14.23 -6.05
CA LEU A 109 14.48 13.16 -6.90
C LEU A 109 15.42 12.23 -6.13
N GLN A 110 16.35 12.77 -5.35
CA GLN A 110 17.25 11.96 -4.52
C GLN A 110 16.48 11.13 -3.49
N ALA A 111 15.44 11.71 -2.88
CA ALA A 111 14.59 11.03 -1.91
C ALA A 111 13.81 9.83 -2.49
N MET A 112 13.60 9.78 -3.81
CA MET A 112 12.90 8.66 -4.46
C MET A 112 13.78 7.41 -4.64
N PHE A 113 15.11 7.55 -4.53
CA PHE A 113 16.07 6.46 -4.81
C PHE A 113 16.93 6.07 -3.59
N THR A 114 16.69 6.67 -2.43
CA THR A 114 17.27 6.31 -1.13
C THR A 114 16.36 5.40 -0.35
#